data_AF-A0A101X3K5-F1
#
_entry.id   AF-A0A101X3K5-F1
#
_cell.length_a   1.000
_cell.length_b   1.000
_cell.length_c   1.000
_cell.angle_alpha   90.00
_cell.angle_beta   90.00
_cell.angle_gamma   90.00
#
_symmetry.space_group_name_H-M   'P 1'
#
loop_
_entity.id
_entity.type
_entity.pdbx_description
1 polymer ?
#
loop_
_entity_poly.entity_id
_entity_poly.type
_entity_poly.pdbx_seq_one_letter_code
_entity_poly.pdbx_strand_id
1 'polypeptide(L)'
;MGGLSRVVGEVSNVFGQVYRSILASPSGVFMFLIALPNRSGTLARLTSRLAELNLNLVTTYAYSVSEDLAMALLVYEAKDGLFEKAIEELRKGGAMVREAYEIKVTRVLS
;
A
#
# COMPACT_ATOMS: atom_id res chain seq x y z
N MET A 1 -1.15 -24.31 18.72
CA MET A 1 0.22 -23.98 18.26
C MET A 1 0.18 -23.77 16.76
N GLY A 2 0.40 -22.56 16.25
CA GLY A 2 0.33 -22.31 14.79
C GLY A 2 0.24 -20.84 14.33
N GLY A 3 -0.08 -19.90 15.24
CA GLY A 3 -0.27 -18.49 14.87
C GLY A 3 1.01 -17.78 14.42
N LEU A 4 2.12 -17.96 15.15
CA LEU A 4 3.37 -17.24 14.89
C LEU A 4 4.03 -17.62 13.56
N SER A 5 4.09 -18.91 13.23
CA SER A 5 4.64 -19.38 11.94
C SER A 5 3.84 -18.85 10.75
N ARG A 6 2.51 -18.80 10.87
CA ARG A 6 1.64 -18.25 9.83
C ARG A 6 1.85 -16.75 9.64
N VAL A 7 1.85 -15.98 10.73
CA VAL A 7 2.07 -14.53 10.68
C VAL A 7 3.45 -14.20 10.10
N VAL A 8 4.50 -14.93 10.51
CA VAL A 8 5.85 -14.76 9.96
C VAL A 8 5.90 -15.08 8.47
N GLY A 9 5.17 -16.11 8.02
CA GLY A 9 5.05 -16.45 6.59
C GLY A 9 4.33 -15.36 5.79
N GLU A 10 3.22 -14.83 6.30
CA GLU A 10 2.45 -13.76 5.66
C GLU A 10 3.28 -12.46 5.55
N VAL A 11 3.97 -12.06 6.64
CA VAL A 11 4.87 -10.90 6.65
C VAL A 11 6.02 -11.09 5.64
N SER A 12 6.63 -12.28 5.61
CA SER A 12 7.72 -12.59 4.68
C SER A 12 7.27 -12.53 3.22
N ASN A 13 6.04 -12.95 2.93
CA ASN A 13 5.46 -12.87 1.59
C ASN A 13 5.19 -11.43 1.16
N VAL A 14 4.57 -10.62 2.04
CA VAL A 14 4.30 -9.21 1.76
C VAL A 14 5.63 -8.47 1.55
N PHE A 15 6.58 -8.61 2.47
CA PHE A 15 7.90 -7.97 2.35
C PHE A 15 8.62 -8.41 1.07
N GLY A 16 8.64 -9.71 0.77
CA GLY A 16 9.24 -10.24 -0.45
C GLY A 16 8.59 -9.70 -1.72
N GLN A 17 7.27 -9.52 -1.73
CA GLN A 17 6.56 -8.92 -2.86
C GLN A 17 6.87 -7.43 -3.00
N VAL A 18 6.88 -6.67 -1.91
CA VAL A 18 7.26 -5.25 -1.93
C VAL A 18 8.70 -5.09 -2.41
N TYR A 19 9.62 -5.87 -1.88
CA TYR A 19 11.03 -5.87 -2.29
C TYR A 19 11.21 -6.18 -3.78
N ARG A 20 10.59 -7.25 -4.28
CA ARG A 20 10.64 -7.58 -5.72
C ARG A 20 10.05 -6.48 -6.59
N SER A 21 9.00 -5.81 -6.12
CA SER A 21 8.35 -4.74 -6.87
C SER A 21 9.17 -3.47 -6.90
N ILE A 22 9.86 -3.14 -5.81
CA ILE A 22 10.87 -2.08 -5.78
C ILE A 22 11.98 -2.38 -6.80
N LEU A 23 12.49 -3.61 -6.85
CA LEU A 23 13.54 -3.99 -7.80
C LEU A 23 13.08 -4.02 -9.26
N ALA A 24 11.83 -4.39 -9.51
CA ALA A 24 11.28 -4.51 -10.86
C ALA A 24 10.76 -3.18 -11.43
N SER A 25 10.46 -2.19 -10.59
CA SER A 25 9.95 -0.89 -11.02
C SER A 25 11.10 0.12 -11.22
N PRO A 26 11.35 0.60 -12.45
CA PRO A 26 12.36 1.64 -12.71
C PRO A 26 12.08 2.94 -11.95
N SER A 27 10.81 3.25 -11.72
CA SER A 27 10.36 4.47 -11.03
C SER A 27 10.23 4.28 -9.51
N GLY A 28 10.38 3.06 -9.00
CA GLY A 28 10.17 2.72 -7.60
C GLY A 28 8.70 2.44 -7.26
N VAL A 29 8.35 2.52 -5.97
CA VAL A 29 6.99 2.28 -5.47
C VAL A 29 6.55 3.36 -4.49
N PHE A 30 5.24 3.60 -4.44
CA PHE A 30 4.60 4.30 -3.33
C PHE A 30 4.06 3.28 -2.35
N MET A 31 4.34 3.48 -1.06
CA MET A 31 3.86 2.62 0.02
C MET A 31 3.07 3.43 1.02
N PHE A 32 1.80 3.08 1.23
CA PHE A 32 0.89 3.77 2.12
C PHE A 32 0.39 2.81 3.20
N LEU A 33 0.59 3.16 4.47
CA LEU A 33 -0.10 2.54 5.58
C LEU A 33 -1.28 3.43 5.95
N ILE A 34 -2.49 2.89 5.82
CA ILE A 34 -3.72 3.65 6.05
C ILE A 34 -4.61 2.98 7.10
N ALA A 35 -5.33 3.81 7.85
CA ALA A 35 -6.49 3.40 8.63
C ALA A 35 -7.76 3.84 7.90
N LEU A 36 -8.78 2.98 7.89
CA LEU A 36 -10.02 3.19 7.13
C LEU A 36 -11.24 2.58 7.84
N PRO A 37 -12.45 3.12 7.63
CA PRO A 37 -13.67 2.47 8.10
C PRO A 37 -13.81 1.04 7.58
N ASN A 38 -14.04 0.08 8.47
CA ASN A 38 -14.24 -1.33 8.13
C ASN A 38 -15.67 -1.57 7.62
N ARG A 39 -15.97 -1.02 6.45
CA ARG A 39 -17.28 -1.08 5.81
C ARG A 39 -17.14 -1.46 4.35
N SER A 40 -18.14 -2.15 3.83
CA SER A 40 -18.20 -2.57 2.43
C SER A 40 -17.93 -1.40 1.48
N GLY A 41 -17.03 -1.63 0.52
CA GLY A 41 -16.69 -0.66 -0.52
C GLY A 41 -15.73 0.46 -0.10
N THR A 42 -15.32 0.58 1.17
CA THR A 42 -14.38 1.62 1.60
C THR A 42 -13.02 1.48 0.90
N LEU A 43 -12.42 0.29 0.94
CA LEU A 43 -11.13 0.05 0.28
C LEU A 43 -11.26 0.21 -1.24
N ALA A 44 -12.34 -0.33 -1.84
CA ALA A 44 -12.59 -0.22 -3.27
C ALA A 44 -12.65 1.25 -3.73
N ARG A 45 -13.36 2.12 -2.99
CA ARG A 45 -13.44 3.56 -3.28
C ARG A 45 -12.07 4.23 -3.24
N LEU A 46 -11.22 3.88 -2.27
CA LEU A 46 -9.86 4.42 -2.15
C LEU A 46 -8.98 3.96 -3.31
N THR A 47 -9.02 2.68 -3.67
CA THR A 47 -8.25 2.14 -4.80
C THR A 47 -8.73 2.71 -6.14
N SER A 48 -10.03 2.96 -6.31
CA SER A 48 -10.58 3.60 -7.51
C SER A 48 -10.06 5.03 -7.70
N ARG A 49 -9.99 5.84 -6.63
CA ARG A 49 -9.41 7.19 -6.71
C ARG A 49 -7.94 7.18 -7.12
N LEU A 50 -7.16 6.21 -6.63
CA LEU A 50 -5.76 6.08 -7.04
C LEU A 50 -5.63 5.57 -8.48
N ALA A 51 -6.57 4.75 -8.95
CA ALA A 51 -6.64 4.34 -10.35
C ALA A 51 -6.92 5.53 -11.29
N GLU A 52 -7.67 6.55 -10.87
CA GLU A 52 -7.86 7.80 -11.64
C GLU A 52 -6.55 8.58 -11.83
N LEU A 53 -5.55 8.37 -10.97
CA LEU A 53 -4.19 8.89 -11.14
C LEU A 53 -3.32 8.00 -12.04
N ASN A 54 -3.90 6.97 -12.65
CA ASN A 54 -3.22 5.91 -13.38
C ASN A 54 -2.17 5.18 -12.54
N LEU A 55 -2.34 5.07 -11.22
CA LEU A 55 -1.42 4.30 -10.37
C LEU A 55 -1.82 2.82 -10.37
N ASN A 56 -0.87 1.94 -10.64
CA ASN A 56 -1.08 0.50 -10.66
C ASN A 56 -0.86 -0.08 -9.25
N LEU A 57 -1.86 -0.77 -8.71
CA LEU A 57 -1.71 -1.48 -7.44
C LEU A 57 -0.83 -2.71 -7.63
N VAL A 58 0.25 -2.77 -6.87
CA VAL A 58 1.25 -3.83 -6.90
C VAL A 58 0.92 -4.91 -5.88
N THR A 59 0.66 -4.48 -4.64
CA THR A 59 0.25 -5.38 -3.57
C THR A 59 -0.59 -4.62 -2.55
N THR A 60 -1.47 -5.36 -1.90
CA THR A 60 -2.26 -4.86 -0.78
C THR A 60 -2.33 -5.91 0.31
N TYR A 61 -2.23 -5.46 1.55
CA TYR A 61 -2.47 -6.27 2.72
C TYR A 61 -3.41 -5.50 3.64
N ALA A 62 -4.63 -6.00 3.82
CA ALA A 62 -5.66 -5.36 4.63
C ALA A 62 -6.11 -6.31 5.74
N TYR A 63 -6.37 -5.75 6.93
CA TYR A 63 -6.85 -6.51 8.08
C TYR A 63 -7.76 -5.64 8.95
N SER A 64 -8.76 -6.27 9.56
CA SER A 64 -9.64 -5.62 10.52
C SER A 64 -8.93 -5.46 11.86
N VAL A 65 -9.05 -4.27 12.45
CA VAL A 65 -8.59 -3.98 13.83
C VAL A 65 -9.76 -4.10 14.80
N SER A 66 -10.94 -3.66 14.38
CA SER A 66 -12.21 -3.80 15.10
C SER A 66 -13.38 -3.86 14.10
N GLU A 67 -14.62 -3.92 14.60
CA GLU A 67 -15.82 -3.91 13.77
C GLU A 67 -15.91 -2.67 12.88
N ASP A 68 -15.50 -1.49 13.38
CA ASP A 68 -15.59 -0.23 12.64
C ASP A 68 -14.27 0.21 11.99
N LEU A 69 -13.13 -0.42 12.33
CA LEU A 69 -11.80 0.04 11.91
C LEU A 69 -11.00 -1.08 11.24
N ALA A 70 -10.42 -0.77 10.08
CA ALA A 70 -9.47 -1.61 9.38
C ALA A 70 -8.18 -0.83 9.11
N MET A 71 -7.12 -1.58 8.85
CA MET A 71 -5.82 -1.07 8.38
C MET A 71 -5.50 -1.71 7.05
N ALA A 72 -4.82 -0.97 6.18
CA ALA A 72 -4.30 -1.50 4.93
C ALA A 72 -2.92 -0.95 4.62
N LEU A 73 -2.01 -1.85 4.21
CA LEU A 73 -0.82 -1.52 3.47
C LEU A 73 -1.17 -1.54 1.98
N LEU A 74 -0.95 -0.43 1.30
CA LEU A 74 -1.13 -0.30 -0.15
C LEU A 74 0.21 0.00 -0.78
N VAL A 75 0.58 -0.76 -1.80
CA VAL A 75 1.81 -0.53 -2.56
C VAL A 75 1.44 -0.35 -4.02
N TYR A 76 1.86 0.77 -4.58
CA TYR A 76 1.62 1.14 -5.97
C TYR A 76 2.94 1.35 -6.70
N GLU A 77 2.93 1.12 -8.00
CA GLU A 77 4.02 1.56 -8.87
C GLU A 77 4.11 3.09 -8.80
N ALA A 78 5.31 3.62 -8.52
CA ALA A 78 5.52 5.05 -8.41
C ALA A 78 5.46 5.71 -9.79
N LYS A 79 4.92 6.93 -9.81
CA LYS A 79 4.90 7.81 -10.99
C LYS A 79 5.33 9.20 -10.58
N ASP A 80 6.28 9.78 -11.30
CA ASP A 80 6.89 11.05 -10.93
C ASP A 80 5.85 12.16 -10.74
N GLY A 81 6.00 12.90 -9.64
CA GLY A 81 5.12 14.03 -9.29
C GLY A 81 3.73 13.65 -8.75
N LEU A 82 3.40 12.36 -8.63
CA LEU A 82 2.07 11.93 -8.15
C LEU A 82 2.00 11.54 -6.68
N PHE A 83 3.12 11.50 -5.95
CA PHE A 83 3.17 11.02 -4.58
C PHE A 83 2.25 11.81 -3.64
N GLU A 84 2.42 13.13 -3.56
CA GLU A 84 1.59 13.98 -2.69
C GLU A 84 0.12 13.98 -3.11
N LYS A 85 -0.15 13.95 -4.42
CA LYS A 85 -1.53 13.87 -4.95
C LYS A 85 -2.21 12.56 -4.57
N ALA A 86 -1.48 11.44 -4.56
CA ALA A 86 -2.00 10.15 -4.11
C ALA A 86 -2.37 10.17 -2.62
N ILE A 87 -1.55 10.79 -1.78
CA ILE A 87 -1.85 10.98 -0.35
C ILE A 87 -3.11 11.83 -0.18
N GLU A 88 -3.25 12.90 -0.95
CA GLU A 88 -4.43 13.77 -0.94
C GLU A 88 -5.70 13.01 -1.34
N GLU A 89 -5.66 12.21 -2.39
CA GLU A 89 -6.80 11.40 -2.83
C GLU A 89 -7.22 10.33 -1.82
N LEU A 90 -6.26 9.71 -1.13
CA LEU A 90 -6.55 8.80 -0.02
C LEU A 90 -7.28 9.53 1.12
N ARG A 91 -6.80 10.72 1.50
CA ARG A 91 -7.44 11.55 2.54
C ARG A 91 -8.85 11.98 2.13
N LYS A 92 -9.04 12.46 0.89
CA LYS A 92 -10.36 12.79 0.32
C LYS A 92 -11.31 11.59 0.29
N GLY A 93 -10.78 10.39 0.06
CA GLY A 93 -11.54 9.14 0.10
C GLY A 93 -11.95 8.68 1.51
N GLY A 94 -11.50 9.38 2.54
CA GLY A 94 -11.82 9.14 3.95
C GLY A 94 -10.83 8.24 4.68
N ALA A 95 -9.64 7.98 4.11
CA ALA A 95 -8.59 7.27 4.80
C ALA A 95 -7.75 8.21 5.67
N MET A 96 -7.36 7.74 6.85
CA MET A 96 -6.28 8.34 7.63
C MET A 96 -4.96 7.72 7.18
N VAL A 97 -4.15 8.50 6.45
CA VAL A 97 -2.79 8.08 6.06
C VAL A 97 -1.87 8.17 7.28
N ARG A 98 -1.43 7.01 7.77
CA ARG A 98 -0.56 6.87 8.96
C ARG A 98 0.89 7.07 8.58
N GLU A 99 1.31 6.40 7.52
CA GLU A 99 2.65 6.46 6.94
C GLU A 99 2.53 6.47 5.42
N ALA A 100 3.44 7.18 4.77
CA ALA A 100 3.53 7.25 3.33
C ALA A 100 5.01 7.35 2.93
N TYR A 101 5.44 6.51 1.99
CA TYR A 101 6.81 6.48 1.51
C TYR A 101 6.84 6.44 -0.02
N GLU A 102 7.72 7.23 -0.62
CA GLU A 102 8.17 7.06 -2.00
C GLU A 102 9.54 6.39 -1.96
N ILE A 103 9.62 5.15 -2.45
CA ILE A 103 10.81 4.31 -2.37
C ILE A 103 11.35 4.09 -3.78
N LYS A 104 12.58 4.54 -4.04
CA LYS A 104 13.27 4.38 -5.33
C LYS A 104 14.54 3.57 -5.16
N VAL A 105 14.86 2.73 -6.15
CA VAL A 105 16.17 2.09 -6.22
C VAL A 105 17.17 3.11 -6.73
N THR A 106 18.08 3.55 -5.87
CA THR A 106 19.12 4.54 -6.22
C THR A 106 20.39 3.90 -6.76
N ARG A 107 20.62 2.61 -6.48
CA ARG A 107 21.77 1.84 -6.97
C ARG A 107 21.50 0.33 -6.85
N VAL A 108 21.79 -0.43 -7.90
CA VAL A 108 21.90 -1.89 -7.82
C VAL A 108 23.38 -2.23 -7.70
N LEU A 109 23.78 -2.89 -6.62
CA LEU A 109 25.12 -3.47 -6.51
C LEU A 109 25.09 -4.76 -7.33
N SER A 110 25.57 -4.69 -8.57
CA SER A 110 25.86 -5.84 -9.43
C SER A 110 27.15 -6.52 -9.02
#